data_AF-A0AAD6V2J5-F1
#
_entry.id   AF-A0AAD6V2J5-F1
#
_cell.length_a   1.000
_cell.length_b   1.000
_cell.length_c   1.000
_cell.angle_alpha   90.00
_cell.angle_beta   90.00
_cell.angle_gamma   90.00
#
_symmetry.space_group_name_H-M   'P 1'
#
loop_
_entity.id
_entity.type
_entity.pdbx_description
1 polymer ?
#
loop_
_entity_poly.entity_id
_entity_poly.type
_entity_poly.pdbx_seq_one_letter_code
_entity_poly.pdbx_strand_id
1 'polypeptide(L)'
;LDNDQLEEESDDESALRGVEESERAGGKRRGPENASLQHFRQPVAVIFEKKKKWEIRCKYCKSVRRVERTIDHGDFEDEPKMPALNNLAGHTRQCSEKKKADEAGAAADGPPPTLPAFNTSQAGKIMENFLREGELNPAIVPTAKGFLRLIAAWIIDEDLPWTAGEAPSLAVLFKIFAELHGKVVRELHAIDSWVCEHREFRTLILGPSDWKFLTELGQLLDIFSEVTLQMSHANIPTIPFVLPLYLRMKQVLQAHVLNPSILPQLRTAVLAGMQKLEKYHALARDNQFYRLGTSVYIAVPI
;
A
#
# COMPACT_ATOMS: atom_id res chain seq x y z
N LEU A 1 63.56 18.07 -12.49
CA LEU A 1 62.53 17.55 -13.41
C LEU A 1 61.65 16.67 -12.53
N ASP A 2 60.83 17.33 -11.72
CA ASP A 2 59.95 16.67 -10.76
C ASP A 2 58.64 16.36 -11.49
N ASN A 3 58.33 15.08 -11.56
CA ASN A 3 57.19 14.53 -12.27
C ASN A 3 56.13 14.21 -11.22
N ASP A 4 55.35 15.22 -10.83
CA ASP A 4 54.17 15.09 -9.99
C ASP A 4 53.10 14.33 -10.78
N GLN A 5 52.98 13.03 -10.53
CA GLN A 5 51.84 12.23 -10.93
C GLN A 5 50.70 12.53 -9.97
N LEU A 6 49.77 13.37 -10.42
CA LEU A 6 48.46 13.56 -9.79
C LEU A 6 47.68 12.24 -9.93
N GLU A 7 47.58 11.51 -8.83
CA GLU A 7 46.64 10.40 -8.68
C GLU A 7 45.22 11.00 -8.72
N GLU A 8 44.50 10.79 -9.83
CA GLU A 8 43.08 11.11 -9.94
C GLU A 8 42.32 10.15 -9.01
N GLU A 9 41.97 10.64 -7.80
CA GLU A 9 41.00 10.00 -6.92
C GLU A 9 39.66 9.86 -7.65
N SER A 10 39.28 8.62 -7.92
CA SER A 10 37.99 8.22 -8.50
C SER A 10 36.85 8.73 -7.63
N ASP A 11 36.01 9.66 -8.13
CA ASP A 11 34.82 10.10 -7.42
C ASP A 11 33.75 8.99 -7.46
N ASP A 12 33.45 8.40 -6.31
CA ASP A 12 32.38 7.39 -6.18
C ASP A 12 31.00 7.93 -6.62
N GLU A 13 30.88 9.24 -6.86
CA GLU A 13 29.68 9.89 -7.39
C GLU A 13 29.49 9.77 -8.91
N SER A 14 30.54 9.50 -9.70
CA SER A 14 30.40 9.39 -11.16
C SER A 14 29.59 8.17 -11.58
N ALA A 15 29.69 7.07 -10.84
CA ALA A 15 28.91 5.87 -11.12
C ALA A 15 27.40 6.08 -10.89
N LEU A 16 27.03 6.81 -9.84
CA LEU A 16 25.63 7.11 -9.53
C LEU A 16 25.01 8.09 -10.53
N ARG A 17 25.76 9.10 -10.98
CA ARG A 17 25.31 10.03 -12.04
C ARG A 17 25.02 9.31 -13.36
N GLY A 18 25.84 8.32 -13.74
CA GLY A 18 25.60 7.53 -14.95
C GLY A 18 24.31 6.71 -14.90
N VAL A 19 23.96 6.15 -13.74
CA VAL A 19 22.69 5.42 -13.54
C VAL A 19 21.50 6.39 -13.58
N GLU A 20 21.56 7.51 -12.86
CA GLU A 20 20.49 8.52 -12.89
C GLU A 20 20.26 9.11 -14.28
N GLU A 21 21.31 9.36 -15.06
CA GLU A 21 21.18 9.82 -16.45
C GLU A 21 20.57 8.74 -17.34
N SER A 22 20.92 7.46 -17.15
CA SER A 22 20.32 6.35 -17.91
C SER A 22 18.84 6.17 -17.59
N GLU A 23 18.42 6.36 -16.34
CA GLU A 23 17.02 6.29 -15.91
C GLU A 23 16.22 7.51 -16.40
N ARG A 24 16.81 8.71 -16.40
CA ARG A 24 16.19 9.92 -16.99
C ARG A 24 16.11 9.85 -18.51
N ALA A 25 17.01 9.12 -19.16
CA ALA A 25 17.01 8.88 -20.60
C ALA A 25 15.99 7.83 -21.05
N GLY A 26 15.30 7.16 -20.12
CA GLY A 26 14.08 6.39 -20.39
C GLY A 26 13.04 7.28 -21.08
N GLY A 27 13.03 7.24 -22.42
CA GLY A 27 12.37 8.24 -23.25
C GLY A 27 10.93 8.52 -22.81
N LYS A 28 10.68 9.75 -22.35
CA LYS A 28 9.33 10.23 -22.05
C LYS A 28 8.41 9.90 -23.22
N ARG A 29 7.42 9.04 -22.97
CA ARG A 29 6.45 8.56 -23.97
C ARG A 29 5.77 9.79 -24.60
N ARG A 30 6.04 10.03 -25.89
CA ARG A 30 5.42 11.13 -26.64
C ARG A 30 4.01 10.73 -27.07
N GLY A 31 3.01 11.19 -26.34
CA GLY A 31 1.60 11.04 -26.69
C GLY A 31 0.68 11.18 -25.47
N PRO A 32 -0.60 11.53 -25.66
CA PRO A 32 -1.58 11.52 -24.58
C PRO A 32 -1.71 10.11 -23.99
N GLU A 33 -1.92 10.03 -22.67
CA GLU A 33 -2.14 8.76 -21.99
C GLU A 33 -3.33 8.02 -22.59
N ASN A 34 -3.15 6.72 -22.82
CA ASN A 34 -4.18 5.92 -23.44
C ASN A 34 -5.28 5.56 -22.42
N ALA A 35 -6.28 6.44 -22.30
CA ALA A 35 -7.44 6.22 -21.44
C ALA A 35 -8.33 5.02 -21.87
N SER A 36 -8.04 4.31 -22.96
CA SER A 36 -8.87 3.18 -23.38
C SER A 36 -8.74 1.94 -22.49
N LEU A 37 -7.61 1.77 -21.79
CA LEU A 37 -7.34 0.59 -20.95
C LEU A 37 -8.35 0.41 -19.81
N GLN A 38 -8.92 1.49 -19.28
CA GLN A 38 -9.93 1.44 -18.22
C GLN A 38 -11.19 0.62 -18.59
N HIS A 39 -11.46 0.46 -19.89
CA HIS A 39 -12.61 -0.30 -20.43
C HIS A 39 -12.31 -1.80 -20.65
N PHE A 40 -11.10 -2.25 -20.32
CA PHE A 40 -10.66 -3.64 -20.43
C PHE A 40 -10.25 -4.19 -19.07
N ARG A 41 -10.28 -5.52 -18.94
CA ARG A 41 -9.73 -6.22 -17.77
C ARG A 41 -8.20 -6.19 -17.84
N GLN A 42 -7.54 -6.41 -16.70
CA GLN A 42 -6.08 -6.51 -16.64
C GLN A 42 -5.58 -7.58 -17.63
N PRO A 43 -4.49 -7.30 -18.37
CA PRO A 43 -3.93 -8.25 -19.33
C PRO A 43 -3.49 -9.56 -18.65
N VAL A 44 -3.79 -10.69 -19.29
CA VAL A 44 -3.40 -12.02 -18.80
C VAL A 44 -2.38 -12.64 -19.76
N ALA A 45 -1.28 -13.15 -19.23
CA ALA A 45 -0.29 -13.88 -20.00
C ALA A 45 -0.88 -15.21 -20.54
N VAL A 46 -0.83 -15.42 -21.85
CA VAL A 46 -1.28 -16.66 -22.48
C VAL A 46 -0.31 -17.13 -23.56
N ILE A 47 -0.27 -18.45 -23.78
CA ILE A 47 0.40 -19.04 -24.94
C ILE A 47 -0.68 -19.34 -25.98
N PHE A 48 -0.68 -18.63 -27.10
CA PHE A 48 -1.64 -18.80 -28.19
C PHE A 48 -0.89 -19.07 -29.49
N GLU A 49 -1.19 -20.18 -30.15
CA GLU A 49 -0.51 -20.63 -31.39
C GLU A 49 1.01 -20.73 -31.23
N LYS A 50 1.47 -21.28 -30.09
CA LYS A 50 2.91 -21.39 -29.73
C LYS A 50 3.65 -20.04 -29.59
N LYS A 51 2.94 -18.91 -29.62
CA LYS A 51 3.49 -17.57 -29.35
C LYS A 51 3.04 -17.07 -27.99
N LYS A 52 3.92 -16.36 -27.29
CA LYS A 52 3.61 -15.66 -26.03
C LYS A 52 2.80 -14.41 -26.37
N LYS A 53 1.60 -14.28 -25.80
CA LYS A 53 0.71 -13.14 -26.03
C LYS A 53 0.08 -12.66 -24.73
N TRP A 54 -0.21 -11.37 -24.68
CA TRP A 54 -1.12 -10.80 -23.70
C TRP A 54 -2.55 -10.92 -24.20
N GLU A 55 -3.43 -11.48 -23.38
CA GLU A 55 -4.86 -11.53 -23.61
C GLU A 55 -5.57 -10.42 -22.84
N ILE A 56 -6.23 -9.51 -23.56
CA ILE A 56 -6.92 -8.34 -23.03
C ILE A 56 -8.40 -8.48 -23.36
N ARG A 57 -9.25 -8.60 -22.32
CA ARG A 57 -10.70 -8.82 -22.47
C ARG A 57 -11.48 -7.52 -22.23
N CYS A 58 -12.46 -7.24 -23.08
CA CYS A 58 -13.36 -6.11 -22.85
C CYS A 58 -14.22 -6.33 -21.59
N LYS A 59 -14.48 -5.27 -20.81
CA LYS A 59 -15.38 -5.35 -19.64
C LYS A 59 -16.85 -5.53 -20.02
N TYR A 60 -17.26 -5.03 -21.20
CA TYR A 60 -18.67 -4.93 -21.60
C TYR A 60 -19.12 -6.03 -22.57
N CYS A 61 -18.22 -6.59 -23.37
CA CYS A 61 -18.57 -7.61 -24.37
C CYS A 61 -17.60 -8.80 -24.33
N LYS A 62 -17.94 -9.88 -25.04
CA LYS A 62 -17.13 -11.11 -25.12
C LYS A 62 -15.88 -10.98 -25.99
N SER A 63 -15.56 -9.78 -26.48
CA SER A 63 -14.40 -9.59 -27.34
C SER A 63 -13.10 -9.78 -26.57
N VAL A 64 -12.16 -10.45 -27.23
CA VAL A 64 -10.83 -10.75 -26.71
C VAL A 64 -9.81 -10.23 -27.71
N ARG A 65 -8.86 -9.43 -27.23
CA ARG A 65 -7.74 -8.93 -28.04
C ARG A 65 -6.46 -9.59 -27.56
N ARG A 66 -5.63 -10.03 -28.50
CA ARG A 66 -4.35 -10.65 -28.21
C ARG A 66 -3.23 -9.84 -28.82
N VAL A 67 -2.18 -9.61 -28.05
CA VAL A 67 -1.06 -8.78 -28.43
C VAL A 67 0.22 -9.55 -28.15
N GLU A 68 1.24 -9.46 -29.01
CA GLU A 68 2.50 -10.19 -28.78
C GLU A 68 3.19 -9.68 -27.50
N ARG A 69 3.74 -10.63 -26.74
CA ARG A 69 4.45 -10.41 -25.47
C ARG A 69 5.94 -10.64 -25.69
N THR A 70 6.80 -9.72 -25.24
CA THR A 70 8.26 -9.85 -25.41
C THR A 70 8.98 -10.43 -24.19
N ILE A 71 8.35 -10.35 -23.01
CA ILE A 71 8.91 -10.88 -21.76
C ILE A 71 8.40 -12.29 -21.43
N ASP A 72 9.19 -13.03 -20.66
CA ASP A 72 8.86 -14.41 -20.25
C ASP A 72 8.09 -14.47 -18.93
N HIS A 73 8.46 -13.55 -18.03
CA HIS A 73 7.96 -13.37 -16.68
C HIS A 73 7.83 -11.86 -16.41
N GLY A 74 6.93 -11.48 -15.49
CA GLY A 74 6.61 -10.08 -15.18
C GLY A 74 5.19 -9.70 -15.56
N ASP A 75 4.81 -8.49 -15.17
CA ASP A 75 3.51 -7.89 -15.44
C ASP A 75 3.50 -7.17 -16.79
N PHE A 76 2.32 -6.78 -17.26
CA PHE A 76 2.18 -6.07 -18.54
C PHE A 76 2.95 -4.74 -18.58
N GLU A 77 3.10 -4.08 -17.44
CA GLU A 77 3.82 -2.80 -17.31
C GLU A 77 5.34 -2.97 -17.43
N ASP A 78 5.86 -4.19 -17.24
CA ASP A 78 7.30 -4.52 -17.35
C ASP A 78 7.73 -4.74 -18.81
N GLU A 79 6.82 -4.64 -19.78
CA GLU A 79 7.14 -4.76 -21.20
C GLU A 79 8.11 -3.65 -21.64
N PRO A 80 9.34 -3.97 -22.09
CA PRO A 80 10.32 -2.96 -22.49
C PRO A 80 9.81 -2.10 -23.66
N LYS A 81 8.91 -2.66 -24.46
CA LYS A 81 8.18 -1.94 -25.50
C LYS A 81 6.70 -2.24 -25.38
N MET A 82 5.92 -1.30 -24.83
CA MET A 82 4.46 -1.41 -24.81
C MET A 82 3.94 -1.70 -26.22
N PRO A 83 3.17 -2.77 -26.38
CA PRO A 83 2.72 -3.13 -27.69
C PRO A 83 1.59 -2.20 -28.17
N ALA A 84 1.40 -2.09 -29.49
CA ALA A 84 0.49 -1.10 -30.06
C ALA A 84 -0.98 -1.33 -29.64
N LEU A 85 -1.50 -0.43 -28.81
CA LEU A 85 -2.87 -0.50 -28.27
C LEU A 85 -3.94 0.12 -29.18
N ASN A 86 -3.59 0.53 -30.41
CA ASN A 86 -4.53 1.18 -31.34
C ASN A 86 -5.78 0.33 -31.60
N ASN A 87 -5.63 -1.00 -31.54
CA ASN A 87 -6.73 -1.95 -31.71
C ASN A 87 -7.76 -1.91 -30.55
N LEU A 88 -7.35 -1.50 -29.34
CA LEU A 88 -8.25 -1.34 -28.19
C LEU A 88 -9.10 -0.09 -28.33
N ALA A 89 -8.49 1.04 -28.68
CA ALA A 89 -9.22 2.30 -28.87
C ALA A 89 -10.28 2.18 -29.98
N GLY A 90 -9.95 1.50 -31.08
CA GLY A 90 -10.92 1.21 -32.15
C GLY A 90 -12.10 0.37 -31.66
N HIS A 91 -11.84 -0.67 -30.86
CA HIS A 91 -12.89 -1.48 -30.27
C HIS A 91 -13.77 -0.67 -29.31
N THR A 92 -13.20 0.14 -28.42
CA THR A 92 -13.94 0.95 -27.45
C THR A 92 -14.95 1.89 -28.13
N ARG A 93 -14.61 2.43 -29.32
CA ARG A 93 -15.53 3.28 -30.10
C ARG A 93 -16.66 2.49 -30.77
N GLN A 94 -16.42 1.22 -31.10
CA GLN A 94 -17.35 0.37 -31.84
C GLN A 94 -18.13 -0.61 -30.93
N CYS A 95 -17.80 -0.71 -29.65
CA CYS A 95 -18.43 -1.64 -28.73
C CYS A 95 -19.89 -1.21 -28.43
N SER A 96 -20.86 -1.94 -29.00
CA SER A 96 -22.28 -1.69 -28.79
C SER A 96 -22.69 -1.78 -27.33
N GLU A 97 -22.15 -2.76 -26.61
CA GLU A 97 -22.48 -2.98 -25.19
C GLU A 97 -21.93 -1.87 -24.29
N LYS A 98 -20.80 -1.26 -24.66
CA LYS A 98 -20.31 -0.06 -23.98
C LYS A 98 -21.26 1.12 -24.22
N LYS A 99 -21.68 1.37 -25.46
CA LYS A 99 -22.61 2.47 -25.78
C LYS A 99 -23.92 2.35 -24.99
N LYS A 100 -24.48 1.15 -24.90
CA LYS A 100 -25.67 0.88 -24.07
C LYS A 100 -25.42 1.18 -22.59
N ALA A 101 -24.25 0.82 -22.06
CA ALA A 101 -23.89 1.10 -20.67
C ALA A 101 -23.71 2.61 -20.41
N ASP A 102 -23.07 3.33 -21.33
CA ASP A 102 -22.89 4.78 -21.25
C ASP A 102 -24.24 5.51 -21.36
N GLU A 103 -25.13 5.08 -22.27
CA GLU A 103 -26.50 5.59 -22.41
C GLU A 103 -27.38 5.30 -21.18
N ALA A 104 -27.24 4.11 -20.58
CA ALA A 104 -27.93 3.76 -19.34
C ALA A 104 -27.43 4.57 -18.13
N GLY A 105 -26.15 4.94 -18.11
CA GLY A 105 -25.56 5.80 -17.08
C GLY A 105 -25.91 7.28 -17.24
N ALA A 106 -26.08 7.77 -18.48
CA ALA A 106 -26.39 9.16 -18.77
C ALA A 106 -27.88 9.54 -18.57
N ALA A 107 -28.78 8.57 -18.49
CA ALA A 107 -30.22 8.80 -18.31
C ALA A 107 -30.64 9.00 -16.83
N ALA A 108 -29.69 9.08 -15.89
CA ALA A 108 -29.94 9.16 -14.46
C ALA A 108 -29.75 10.57 -13.88
N ASP A 109 -30.56 11.53 -14.34
CA ASP A 109 -30.82 12.82 -13.64
C ASP A 109 -32.15 12.79 -12.86
N GLY A 110 -32.55 11.59 -12.41
CA GLY A 110 -33.64 11.40 -11.45
C GLY A 110 -33.12 11.41 -10.00
N PRO A 111 -33.97 11.68 -9.00
CA PRO A 111 -33.59 11.60 -7.59
C PRO A 111 -32.94 10.23 -7.29
N PRO A 112 -31.93 10.20 -6.38
CA PRO A 112 -31.02 9.07 -6.24
C PRO A 112 -31.79 7.77 -6.10
N PRO A 113 -31.47 6.73 -6.90
CA PRO A 113 -32.13 5.44 -6.77
C PRO A 113 -31.86 4.93 -5.36
N THR A 114 -32.93 4.50 -4.70
CA THR A 114 -32.86 3.76 -3.45
C THR A 114 -31.85 2.63 -3.65
N LEU A 115 -30.74 2.67 -2.90
CA LEU A 115 -29.66 1.70 -3.01
C LEU A 115 -30.26 0.29 -3.02
N PRO A 116 -29.93 -0.57 -4.00
CA PRO A 116 -30.41 -1.94 -4.00
C PRO A 116 -29.99 -2.59 -2.68
N ALA A 117 -30.97 -3.16 -1.98
CA ALA A 117 -30.76 -3.82 -0.69
C ALA A 117 -29.52 -4.74 -0.78
N PHE A 118 -28.57 -4.52 0.13
CA PHE A 118 -27.30 -5.20 0.16
C PHE A 118 -27.51 -6.73 0.10
N ASN A 119 -27.07 -7.37 -0.98
CA ASN A 119 -27.30 -8.80 -1.19
C ASN A 119 -26.34 -9.63 -0.31
N THR A 120 -26.77 -9.90 0.92
CA THR A 120 -26.04 -10.66 1.94
C THR A 120 -25.61 -12.05 1.46
N SER A 121 -26.33 -12.65 0.51
CA SER A 121 -26.01 -13.97 -0.04
C SER A 121 -24.75 -13.94 -0.91
N GLN A 122 -24.56 -12.90 -1.71
CA GLN A 122 -23.40 -12.79 -2.60
C GLN A 122 -22.13 -12.44 -1.82
N ALA A 123 -22.25 -11.58 -0.81
CA ALA A 123 -21.16 -11.28 0.14
C ALA A 123 -20.74 -12.53 0.93
N GLY A 124 -21.70 -13.38 1.34
CA GLY A 124 -21.41 -14.65 2.01
C GLY A 124 -20.56 -15.61 1.17
N LYS A 125 -20.89 -15.75 -0.12
CA LYS A 125 -20.12 -16.63 -1.04
C LYS A 125 -18.71 -16.11 -1.33
N ILE A 126 -18.53 -14.80 -1.39
CA ILE A 126 -17.20 -14.18 -1.56
C ILE A 126 -16.35 -14.43 -0.29
N MET A 127 -16.94 -14.28 0.89
CA MET A 127 -16.27 -14.56 2.16
C MET A 127 -15.90 -16.04 2.32
N GLU A 128 -16.80 -16.95 1.92
CA GLU A 128 -16.55 -18.40 1.96
C GLU A 128 -15.38 -18.81 1.05
N ASN A 129 -15.31 -18.25 -0.16
CA ASN A 129 -14.20 -18.51 -1.08
C ASN A 129 -12.88 -17.94 -0.56
N PHE A 130 -12.92 -16.75 0.05
CA PHE A 130 -11.74 -16.12 0.65
C PHE A 130 -11.18 -16.93 1.82
N LEU A 131 -12.05 -17.47 2.68
CA LEU A 131 -11.65 -18.35 3.78
C LEU A 131 -11.02 -19.65 3.25
N ARG A 132 -11.60 -20.25 2.20
CA ARG A 132 -11.09 -21.47 1.57
C ARG A 132 -9.76 -21.26 0.84
N GLU A 133 -9.54 -20.09 0.25
CA GLU A 133 -8.24 -19.70 -0.33
C GLU A 133 -7.18 -19.43 0.75
N GLY A 134 -7.58 -18.88 1.91
CA GLY A 134 -6.72 -18.68 3.07
C GLY A 134 -6.22 -19.98 3.70
N GLU A 135 -6.99 -21.07 3.62
CA GLU A 135 -6.56 -22.41 4.07
C GLU A 135 -5.43 -23.00 3.21
N LEU A 136 -5.24 -22.51 1.98
CA LEU A 136 -4.30 -23.06 1.00
C LEU A 136 -2.95 -22.32 0.93
N ASN A 137 -2.80 -21.18 1.63
CA ASN A 137 -1.58 -20.37 1.64
C ASN A 137 -1.28 -19.90 3.08
N PRO A 138 -0.45 -20.63 3.86
CA PRO A 138 -0.13 -20.20 5.21
C PRO A 138 0.93 -19.10 5.13
N ALA A 139 0.50 -17.84 5.17
CA ALA A 139 1.44 -16.72 5.15
C ALA A 139 1.01 -15.52 6.00
N ILE A 140 2.03 -15.01 6.70
CA ILE A 140 2.20 -13.69 7.30
C ILE A 140 1.41 -13.46 8.59
N VAL A 141 2.17 -13.45 9.68
CA VAL A 141 1.79 -13.02 11.03
C VAL A 141 1.19 -11.61 10.99
N PRO A 142 -0.13 -11.45 11.16
CA PRO A 142 -0.70 -10.14 11.39
C PRO A 142 -0.43 -9.83 12.85
N THR A 143 0.22 -8.70 13.15
CA THR A 143 0.21 -8.14 14.51
C THR A 143 -0.89 -7.08 14.62
N ALA A 144 -1.53 -6.80 15.77
CA ALA A 144 -2.53 -5.72 15.89
C ALA A 144 -1.92 -4.37 15.47
N LYS A 145 -0.65 -4.23 15.79
CA LYS A 145 0.26 -3.18 15.35
C LYS A 145 0.59 -3.21 13.86
N GLY A 146 0.90 -4.39 13.31
CA GLY A 146 1.10 -4.60 11.87
C GLY A 146 -0.17 -4.34 11.06
N PHE A 147 -1.32 -4.61 11.64
CA PHE A 147 -2.64 -4.37 11.09
C PHE A 147 -2.98 -2.88 11.07
N LEU A 148 -2.74 -2.17 12.18
CA LEU A 148 -2.83 -0.71 12.23
C LEU A 148 -1.84 -0.04 11.26
N ARG A 149 -0.64 -0.60 11.10
CA ARG A 149 0.32 -0.17 10.08
C ARG A 149 -0.19 -0.38 8.66
N LEU A 150 -0.79 -1.53 8.37
CA LEU A 150 -1.33 -1.86 7.06
C LEU A 150 -2.52 -0.96 6.71
N ILE A 151 -3.38 -0.68 7.69
CA ILE A 151 -4.48 0.28 7.55
C ILE A 151 -3.95 1.69 7.36
N ALA A 152 -2.97 2.13 8.16
CA ALA A 152 -2.36 3.44 7.99
C ALA A 152 -1.65 3.57 6.63
N ALA A 153 -0.95 2.53 6.18
CA ALA A 153 -0.34 2.47 4.86
C ALA A 153 -1.40 2.53 3.76
N TRP A 154 -2.49 1.77 3.87
CA TRP A 154 -3.61 1.79 2.93
C TRP A 154 -4.31 3.15 2.87
N ILE A 155 -4.57 3.78 4.03
CA ILE A 155 -5.13 5.13 4.10
C ILE A 155 -4.21 6.14 3.41
N ILE A 156 -2.90 6.00 3.58
CA ILE A 156 -1.90 6.87 2.96
C ILE A 156 -1.77 6.63 1.45
N ASP A 157 -1.77 5.36 0.99
CA ASP A 157 -1.54 5.00 -0.41
C ASP A 157 -2.76 5.30 -1.29
N GLU A 158 -3.97 5.15 -0.75
CA GLU A 158 -5.25 5.42 -1.44
C GLU A 158 -5.82 6.83 -1.15
N ASP A 159 -5.06 7.67 -0.44
CA ASP A 159 -5.41 9.04 -0.06
C ASP A 159 -6.80 9.14 0.63
N LEU A 160 -7.11 8.16 1.47
CA LEU A 160 -8.39 8.06 2.17
C LEU A 160 -8.40 8.98 3.40
N PRO A 161 -9.59 9.46 3.84
CA PRO A 161 -9.68 10.18 5.10
C PRO A 161 -9.33 9.27 6.29
N TRP A 162 -8.67 9.80 7.31
CA TRP A 162 -8.29 9.05 8.52
C TRP A 162 -9.49 8.42 9.27
N THR A 163 -10.71 8.91 9.02
CA THR A 163 -11.98 8.35 9.52
C THR A 163 -12.44 7.11 8.76
N ALA A 164 -11.77 6.72 7.66
CA ALA A 164 -12.11 5.52 6.89
C ALA A 164 -12.09 4.25 7.75
N GLY A 165 -11.23 4.19 8.77
CA GLY A 165 -11.18 3.09 9.74
C GLY A 165 -12.40 2.98 10.67
N GLU A 166 -13.25 4.01 10.73
CA GLU A 166 -14.42 4.06 11.61
C GLU A 166 -15.70 3.54 10.97
N ALA A 167 -15.65 3.12 9.69
CA ALA A 167 -16.80 2.55 9.03
C ALA A 167 -17.34 1.36 9.85
N PRO A 168 -18.65 1.28 10.16
CA PRO A 168 -19.20 0.20 10.98
C PRO A 168 -18.92 -1.20 10.43
N SER A 169 -18.79 -1.33 9.11
CA SER A 169 -18.38 -2.55 8.43
C SER A 169 -16.92 -2.94 8.71
N LEU A 170 -16.00 -1.96 8.81
CA LEU A 170 -14.60 -2.19 9.17
C LEU A 170 -14.45 -2.55 10.64
N ALA A 171 -15.25 -1.99 11.55
CA ALA A 171 -15.22 -2.36 12.96
C ALA A 171 -15.55 -3.86 13.20
N VAL A 172 -16.54 -4.39 12.46
CA VAL A 172 -16.86 -5.84 12.49
C VAL A 172 -15.70 -6.67 11.93
N LEU A 173 -15.08 -6.20 10.85
CA LEU A 173 -13.92 -6.84 10.23
C LEU A 173 -12.71 -6.86 11.19
N PHE A 174 -12.45 -5.75 11.89
CA PHE A 174 -11.35 -5.60 12.84
C PHE A 174 -11.52 -6.46 14.07
N LYS A 175 -12.75 -6.63 14.55
CA LYS A 175 -13.08 -7.54 15.64
C LYS A 175 -12.74 -8.99 15.29
N ILE A 176 -13.09 -9.42 14.06
CA ILE A 176 -12.74 -10.75 13.54
C ILE A 176 -11.21 -10.91 13.44
N PHE A 177 -10.50 -9.88 12.97
CA PHE A 177 -9.03 -9.88 12.88
C PHE A 177 -8.31 -9.91 14.24
N ALA A 178 -8.81 -9.18 15.25
CA ALA A 178 -8.21 -9.17 16.59
C ALA A 178 -8.37 -10.51 17.32
N GLU A 179 -9.53 -11.17 17.18
CA GLU A 179 -9.73 -12.54 17.68
C GLU A 179 -8.83 -13.55 16.96
N LEU A 180 -8.60 -13.36 15.65
CA LEU A 180 -7.64 -14.14 14.88
C LEU A 180 -6.20 -13.91 15.38
N HIS A 181 -5.81 -12.65 15.59
CA HIS A 181 -4.48 -12.25 16.05
C HIS A 181 -4.09 -12.89 17.39
N GLY A 182 -5.00 -12.85 18.38
CA GLY A 182 -4.77 -13.47 19.69
C GLY A 182 -4.58 -14.99 19.59
N LYS A 183 -5.21 -15.65 18.61
CA LYS A 183 -4.93 -17.05 18.27
C LYS A 183 -3.56 -17.17 17.59
N VAL A 184 -3.26 -16.36 16.58
CA VAL A 184 -2.00 -16.41 15.82
C VAL A 184 -0.74 -16.20 16.67
N VAL A 185 -0.73 -15.31 17.67
CA VAL A 185 0.46 -15.13 18.54
C VAL A 185 0.72 -16.36 19.43
N ARG A 186 -0.33 -17.02 19.92
CA ARG A 186 -0.21 -18.30 20.62
C ARG A 186 0.24 -19.40 19.66
N GLU A 187 -0.28 -19.38 18.44
CA GLU A 187 0.16 -20.27 17.37
C GLU A 187 1.59 -19.95 16.90
N LEU A 188 2.15 -18.75 17.08
CA LEU A 188 3.53 -18.44 16.66
C LEU A 188 4.61 -19.02 17.55
N HIS A 189 4.37 -19.00 18.87
CA HIS A 189 5.19 -19.81 19.77
C HIS A 189 5.02 -21.30 19.46
N ALA A 190 3.82 -21.72 19.05
CA ALA A 190 3.59 -23.08 18.57
C ALA A 190 4.27 -23.33 17.21
N ILE A 191 4.42 -22.33 16.34
CA ILE A 191 5.09 -22.39 15.03
C ILE A 191 6.59 -22.48 15.24
N ASP A 192 7.21 -21.73 16.14
CA ASP A 192 8.64 -21.91 16.45
C ASP A 192 8.91 -23.32 17.03
N SER A 193 8.01 -23.81 17.89
CA SER A 193 8.04 -25.21 18.35
C SER A 193 7.86 -26.19 17.19
N TRP A 194 6.91 -25.95 16.30
CA TRP A 194 6.58 -26.81 15.15
C TRP A 194 7.69 -26.80 14.09
N VAL A 195 8.30 -25.65 13.81
CA VAL A 195 9.44 -25.48 12.91
C VAL A 195 10.68 -26.17 13.50
N CYS A 196 10.86 -26.17 14.83
CA CYS A 196 11.91 -26.98 15.47
C CYS A 196 11.70 -28.49 15.26
N GLU A 197 10.44 -28.94 15.20
CA GLU A 197 10.05 -30.33 14.94
C GLU A 197 10.23 -30.74 13.46
N HIS A 198 10.11 -29.81 12.51
CA HIS A 198 10.20 -30.08 11.06
C HIS A 198 11.55 -29.64 10.47
N ARG A 199 12.41 -30.63 10.15
CA ARG A 199 13.80 -30.38 9.73
C ARG A 199 13.92 -29.52 8.47
N GLU A 200 12.97 -29.63 7.54
CA GLU A 200 12.97 -28.86 6.29
C GLU A 200 12.76 -27.35 6.49
N PHE A 201 12.18 -26.91 7.61
CA PHE A 201 11.88 -25.50 7.86
C PHE A 201 12.86 -24.82 8.82
N ARG A 202 13.91 -25.53 9.27
CA ARG A 202 14.90 -24.99 10.22
C ARG A 202 15.58 -23.71 9.76
N THR A 203 15.64 -23.46 8.45
CA THR A 203 16.17 -22.22 7.88
C THR A 203 15.30 -21.00 8.14
N LEU A 204 14.03 -21.19 8.53
CA LEU A 204 13.06 -20.13 8.82
C LEU A 204 12.98 -19.78 10.31
N ILE A 205 13.74 -20.47 11.17
CA ILE A 205 13.78 -20.20 12.61
C ILE A 205 14.35 -18.80 12.81
N LEU A 206 13.58 -17.95 13.47
CA LEU A 206 14.02 -16.62 13.84
C LEU A 206 15.08 -16.73 14.93
N GLY A 207 16.25 -16.15 14.66
CA GLY A 207 17.33 -16.10 15.62
C GLY A 207 17.03 -15.12 16.78
N PRO A 208 17.79 -15.18 17.89
CA PRO A 208 17.66 -14.20 18.96
C PRO A 208 17.82 -12.74 18.48
N SER A 209 18.63 -12.51 17.45
CA SER A 209 18.79 -11.20 16.80
C SER A 209 17.51 -10.72 16.10
N ASP A 210 16.80 -11.62 15.44
CA ASP A 210 15.56 -11.30 14.72
C ASP A 210 14.45 -10.98 15.70
N TRP A 211 14.34 -11.77 16.77
CA TRP A 211 13.41 -11.50 17.88
C TRP A 211 13.69 -10.16 18.56
N LYS A 212 14.97 -9.82 18.77
CA LYS A 212 15.36 -8.50 19.28
C LYS A 212 14.95 -7.39 18.31
N PHE A 213 15.22 -7.54 17.01
CA PHE A 213 14.81 -6.59 15.98
C PHE A 213 13.29 -6.39 15.96
N LEU A 214 12.52 -7.48 15.96
CA LEU A 214 11.05 -7.44 15.97
C LEU A 214 10.52 -6.77 17.23
N THR A 215 11.16 -6.98 18.38
CA THR A 215 10.81 -6.32 19.64
C THR A 215 11.06 -4.82 19.56
N GLU A 216 12.24 -4.38 19.09
CA GLU A 216 12.57 -2.96 18.96
C GLU A 216 11.67 -2.27 17.92
N LEU A 217 11.42 -2.90 16.77
CA LEU A 217 10.45 -2.45 15.77
C LEU A 217 9.04 -2.36 16.39
N GLY A 218 8.71 -3.37 17.18
CA GLY A 218 7.52 -3.50 18.00
C GLY A 218 7.47 -2.55 19.19
N GLN A 219 8.46 -1.71 19.46
CA GLN A 219 8.36 -0.61 20.43
C GLN A 219 8.26 0.72 19.68
N LEU A 220 9.11 0.91 18.67
CA LEU A 220 9.13 2.09 17.79
C LEU A 220 7.73 2.48 17.29
N LEU A 221 6.93 1.46 16.95
CA LEU A 221 5.62 1.67 16.38
C LEU A 221 4.49 1.93 17.35
N ASP A 222 4.73 1.80 18.66
CA ASP A 222 3.63 1.87 19.64
C ASP A 222 3.01 3.25 19.59
N ILE A 223 3.85 4.28 19.38
CA ILE A 223 3.38 5.64 19.26
C ILE A 223 2.41 5.86 18.08
N PHE A 224 2.62 5.19 16.94
CA PHE A 224 1.68 5.29 15.82
C PHE A 224 0.36 4.61 16.14
N SER A 225 0.41 3.47 16.84
CA SER A 225 -0.79 2.74 17.25
C SER A 225 -1.59 3.54 18.28
N GLU A 226 -0.89 4.14 19.26
CA GLU A 226 -1.48 5.00 20.28
C GLU A 226 -2.15 6.23 19.66
N VAL A 227 -1.46 6.93 18.76
CA VAL A 227 -1.99 8.12 18.08
C VAL A 227 -3.19 7.75 17.21
N THR A 228 -3.11 6.65 16.47
CA THR A 228 -4.21 6.17 15.63
C THR A 228 -5.43 5.81 16.47
N LEU A 229 -5.23 5.13 17.61
CA LEU A 229 -6.30 4.80 18.55
C LEU A 229 -6.94 6.06 19.13
N GLN A 230 -6.12 7.05 19.52
CA GLN A 230 -6.63 8.31 20.04
C GLN A 230 -7.46 9.07 19.00
N MET A 231 -7.07 8.99 17.73
CA MET A 231 -7.79 9.63 16.62
C MET A 231 -9.03 8.86 16.16
N SER A 232 -9.18 7.57 16.49
CA SER A 232 -10.32 6.75 16.07
C SER A 232 -11.50 6.75 17.06
N HIS A 233 -11.37 7.48 18.16
CA HIS A 233 -12.45 7.63 19.13
C HIS A 233 -13.53 8.57 18.59
N ALA A 234 -14.65 8.00 18.13
CA ALA A 234 -15.78 8.74 17.57
C ALA A 234 -16.35 9.88 18.44
N ASN A 235 -16.12 9.83 19.76
CA ASN A 235 -16.61 10.84 20.71
C ASN A 235 -15.58 11.94 21.02
N ILE A 236 -14.42 11.92 20.38
CA ILE A 236 -13.34 12.90 20.60
C ILE A 236 -13.18 13.72 19.32
N PRO A 237 -13.29 15.06 19.38
CA PRO A 237 -13.04 15.88 18.20
C PRO A 237 -11.59 15.68 17.77
N THR A 238 -11.35 15.21 16.55
CA THR A 238 -10.00 14.85 16.08
C THR A 238 -9.18 16.07 15.68
N ILE A 239 -9.81 17.06 15.04
CA ILE A 239 -9.19 18.28 14.50
C ILE A 239 -8.25 18.99 15.50
N PRO A 240 -8.63 19.19 16.78
CA PRO A 240 -7.75 19.85 17.75
C PRO A 240 -6.49 19.07 18.15
N PHE A 241 -6.48 17.75 17.98
CA PHE A 241 -5.37 16.90 18.42
C PHE A 241 -4.38 16.57 17.32
N VAL A 242 -4.70 16.82 16.05
CA VAL A 242 -3.84 16.47 14.91
C VAL A 242 -2.41 17.04 15.08
N LEU A 243 -2.27 18.34 15.34
CA LEU A 243 -0.95 18.98 15.50
C LEU A 243 -0.21 18.50 16.77
N PRO A 244 -0.84 18.48 17.96
CA PRO A 244 -0.21 17.90 19.16
C PRO A 244 0.26 16.45 18.96
N LEU A 245 -0.52 15.61 18.29
CA LEU A 245 -0.18 14.20 18.07
C LEU A 245 0.97 14.03 17.08
N TYR A 246 1.04 14.83 16.02
CA TYR A 246 2.21 14.87 15.14
C TYR A 246 3.48 15.27 15.89
N LEU A 247 3.42 16.30 16.74
CA LEU A 247 4.55 16.72 17.57
C LEU A 247 4.98 15.61 18.54
N ARG A 248 4.01 14.94 19.17
CA ARG A 248 4.27 13.81 20.07
C ARG A 248 4.97 12.65 19.34
N MET A 249 4.48 12.25 18.16
CA MET A 249 5.14 11.25 17.31
C MET A 249 6.59 11.65 17.01
N LYS A 250 6.80 12.91 16.60
CA LYS A 250 8.13 13.43 16.27
C LYS A 250 9.08 13.34 17.45
N GLN A 251 8.65 13.73 18.65
CA GLN A 251 9.46 13.65 19.87
C GLN A 251 9.86 12.22 20.21
N VAL A 252 8.93 11.27 20.11
CA VAL A 252 9.21 9.85 20.38
C VAL A 252 10.19 9.28 19.36
N LEU A 253 9.99 9.55 18.06
CA LEU A 253 10.93 9.09 17.02
C LEU A 253 12.31 9.73 17.18
N GLN A 254 12.39 11.02 17.53
CA GLN A 254 13.66 11.68 17.84
C GLN A 254 14.39 11.00 19.01
N ALA A 255 13.67 10.66 20.08
CA ALA A 255 14.25 9.92 21.20
C ALA A 255 14.80 8.54 20.76
N HIS A 256 14.10 7.83 19.85
CA HIS A 256 14.60 6.58 19.27
C HIS A 256 15.84 6.77 18.40
N VAL A 257 15.94 7.84 17.61
CA VAL A 257 17.14 8.15 16.80
C VAL A 257 18.34 8.42 17.68
N LEU A 258 18.15 9.18 18.78
CA LEU A 258 19.21 9.54 19.71
C LEU A 258 19.65 8.38 20.60
N ASN A 259 18.87 7.29 20.67
CA ASN A 259 19.22 6.12 21.46
C ASN A 259 20.41 5.37 20.80
N PRO A 260 21.58 5.25 21.47
CA PRO A 260 22.72 4.54 20.91
C PRO A 260 22.50 3.02 20.81
N SER A 261 21.54 2.47 21.57
CA SER A 261 21.26 1.03 21.62
C SER A 261 20.36 0.53 20.50
N ILE A 262 19.73 1.41 19.73
CA ILE A 262 18.86 1.01 18.62
C ILE A 262 19.68 0.37 17.49
N LEU A 263 19.13 -0.69 16.88
CA LEU A 263 19.76 -1.32 15.73
C LEU A 263 19.97 -0.32 14.57
N PRO A 264 21.13 -0.33 13.87
CA PRO A 264 21.41 0.63 12.80
C PRO A 264 20.37 0.63 11.68
N GLN A 265 19.87 -0.55 11.29
CA GLN A 265 18.81 -0.68 10.28
C GLN A 265 17.51 0.00 10.71
N LEU A 266 17.14 -0.15 12.00
CA LEU A 266 15.98 0.54 12.55
C LEU A 266 16.20 2.04 12.57
N ARG A 267 17.39 2.53 12.94
CA ARG A 267 17.72 3.96 12.90
C ARG A 267 17.48 4.57 11.52
N THR A 268 17.93 3.92 10.44
CA THR A 268 17.67 4.36 9.07
C THR A 268 16.17 4.41 8.78
N ALA A 269 15.42 3.39 9.19
CA ALA A 269 13.97 3.37 9.03
C ALA A 269 13.26 4.48 9.84
N VAL A 270 13.74 4.79 11.06
CA VAL A 270 13.21 5.90 11.89
C VAL A 270 13.41 7.22 11.19
N LEU A 271 14.61 7.46 10.64
CA LEU A 271 14.93 8.70 9.93
C LEU A 271 14.04 8.90 8.70
N ALA A 272 13.83 7.85 7.90
CA ALA A 272 12.89 7.89 6.78
C ALA A 272 11.45 8.14 7.25
N GLY A 273 11.02 7.47 8.33
CA GLY A 273 9.72 7.69 8.94
C GLY A 273 9.53 9.12 9.45
N MET A 274 10.56 9.71 10.06
CA MET A 274 10.56 11.10 10.51
C MET A 274 10.46 12.09 9.35
N GLN A 275 11.15 11.88 8.24
CA GLN A 275 11.03 12.72 7.05
C GLN A 275 9.59 12.71 6.50
N LYS A 276 8.98 11.51 6.43
CA LYS A 276 7.58 11.36 6.01
C LYS A 276 6.62 12.05 7.00
N LEU A 277 6.85 11.87 8.31
CA LEU A 277 6.08 12.53 9.37
C LEU A 277 6.15 14.06 9.26
N GLU A 278 7.34 14.62 9.01
CA GLU A 278 7.53 16.07 8.89
C GLU A 278 6.76 16.64 7.70
N LYS A 279 6.73 15.91 6.57
CA LYS A 279 5.94 16.29 5.39
C LYS A 279 4.45 16.41 5.75
N TYR A 280 3.87 15.41 6.41
CA TYR A 280 2.46 15.46 6.81
C TYR A 280 2.19 16.50 7.90
N HIS A 281 3.10 16.66 8.84
CA HIS A 281 3.01 17.70 9.86
C HIS A 281 3.01 19.10 9.23
N ALA A 282 3.84 19.35 8.21
CA ALA A 282 3.82 20.61 7.47
C ALA A 282 2.47 20.85 6.77
N LEU A 283 1.95 19.85 6.06
CA LEU A 283 0.63 19.92 5.43
C LEU A 283 -0.49 20.19 6.45
N ALA A 284 -0.45 19.54 7.61
CA ALA A 284 -1.42 19.75 8.67
C ALA A 284 -1.28 21.14 9.29
N ARG A 285 -0.06 21.61 9.52
CA ARG A 285 0.22 22.94 10.08
C ARG A 285 -0.25 24.04 9.15
N ASP A 286 -0.11 23.87 7.85
CA ASP A 286 -0.49 24.88 6.87
C ASP A 286 -2.01 24.91 6.60
N ASN A 287 -2.75 23.91 7.11
CA ASN A 287 -4.21 23.86 7.07
C ASN A 287 -4.85 24.71 8.19
N GLN A 288 -5.66 25.69 7.79
CA GLN A 288 -6.32 26.62 8.72
C GLN A 288 -7.24 25.93 9.75
N PHE A 289 -7.89 24.82 9.41
CA PHE A 289 -8.82 24.13 10.30
C PHE A 289 -8.10 23.48 11.47
N TYR A 290 -6.96 22.83 11.21
CA TYR A 290 -6.15 22.23 12.28
C TYR A 290 -5.54 23.31 13.18
N ARG A 291 -5.09 24.44 12.62
CA ARG A 291 -4.61 25.59 13.41
C ARG A 291 -5.68 26.14 14.33
N LEU A 292 -6.86 26.45 13.78
CA LEU A 292 -7.97 27.01 14.55
C LEU A 292 -8.45 26.01 15.61
N GLY A 293 -8.69 24.76 15.22
CA GLY A 293 -9.12 23.71 16.15
C GLY A 293 -8.13 23.49 17.29
N THR A 294 -6.83 23.47 17.00
CA THR A 294 -5.79 23.35 18.03
C THR A 294 -5.78 24.58 18.95
N SER A 295 -5.88 25.79 18.40
CA SER A 295 -5.86 27.03 19.20
C SER A 295 -7.06 27.19 20.13
N VAL A 296 -8.25 26.76 19.70
CA VAL A 296 -9.48 26.82 20.50
C VAL A 296 -9.43 25.83 21.66
N TYR A 297 -8.84 24.65 21.46
CA TYR A 297 -8.77 23.62 22.49
C TYR A 297 -7.74 23.93 23.59
N ILE A 298 -6.59 24.54 23.25
CA ILE A 298 -5.58 24.98 24.24
C ILE A 298 -6.13 26.07 25.17
N ALA A 299 -7.12 26.84 24.73
CA ALA A 299 -7.72 27.92 25.50
C ALA A 299 -8.82 27.45 26.49
N VAL A 300 -9.14 26.16 26.54
CA VAL A 300 -10.09 25.60 27.53
C VAL A 300 -9.27 25.08 28.73
N PRO A 301 -9.19 25.83 29.84
CA PRO A 301 -8.68 25.25 31.07
C PRO A 301 -9.61 24.13 31.51
N ILE A 302 -9.05 22.96 31.83
CA ILE A 302 -9.75 21.83 32.45
C ILE A 302 -10.15 22.23 33.87
#